data_AF-A0A645CIN4-F1
#
_entry.id   AF-A0A645CIN4-F1
#
_cell.length_a   1.000
_cell.length_b   1.000
_cell.length_c   1.000
_cell.angle_alpha   90.00
_cell.angle_beta   90.00
_cell.angle_gamma   90.00
#
_symmetry.space_group_name_H-M   'P 1'
#
loop_
_entity.id
_entity.type
_entity.pdbx_description
1 polymer ?
#
loop_
_entity_poly.entity_id
_entity_poly.type
_entity_poly.pdbx_seq_one_letter_code
_entity_poly.pdbx_strand_id
1 'polypeptide(L)'
;MTKRTSGTLMVLVSAAGFATLAIFVKYAYAASVNTVTMLTGRFLLAALVLWAVVIARKIPIVTDKLIVIKLCLMGVFGYCVMSMMFASSLYYLPASLSAMLLYAYPALVSIIAFAIGDEIFSWNKGILL
;
A
#
# COMPACT_ATOMS: atom_id res chain seq x y z
N MET A 1 -18.82 22.63 -3.84
CA MET A 1 -18.08 21.84 -2.84
C MET A 1 -16.70 22.44 -2.66
N THR A 2 -16.31 22.79 -1.44
CA THR A 2 -14.98 23.35 -1.13
C THR A 2 -13.92 22.28 -1.36
N LYS A 3 -12.71 22.63 -1.83
CA LYS A 3 -11.63 21.65 -2.10
C LYS A 3 -11.35 20.72 -0.89
N ARG A 4 -11.54 21.23 0.34
CA ARG A 4 -11.44 20.45 1.59
C ARG A 4 -12.45 19.31 1.68
N THR A 5 -13.73 19.56 1.43
CA THR A 5 -14.78 18.52 1.54
C THR A 5 -14.61 17.42 0.50
N SER A 6 -14.17 17.78 -0.72
CA SER A 6 -13.85 16.79 -1.76
C SER A 6 -12.65 15.92 -1.36
N GLY A 7 -11.61 16.53 -0.78
CA GLY A 7 -10.44 15.80 -0.28
C GLY A 7 -10.79 14.84 0.86
N THR A 8 -11.59 15.30 1.83
CA THR A 8 -12.07 14.46 2.94
C THR A 8 -12.84 13.25 2.41
N LEU A 9 -13.74 13.44 1.45
CA LEU A 9 -14.51 12.34 0.87
C LEU A 9 -13.61 11.31 0.18
N MET A 10 -12.62 11.76 -0.60
CA MET A 10 -11.64 10.88 -1.25
C MET A 10 -10.85 10.05 -0.23
N VAL A 11 -10.44 10.65 0.88
CA VAL A 11 -9.72 9.94 1.97
C VAL A 11 -10.63 8.91 2.62
N LEU A 12 -11.89 9.25 2.92
CA LEU A 12 -12.84 8.31 3.51
C LEU A 12 -13.09 7.10 2.62
N VAL A 13 -13.28 7.32 1.31
CA VAL A 13 -13.46 6.23 0.34
C VAL A 13 -12.21 5.35 0.26
N SER A 14 -11.01 5.95 0.23
CA SER A 14 -9.75 5.22 0.23
C SER A 14 -9.57 4.38 1.50
N ALA A 15 -9.84 4.97 2.67
CA ALA A 15 -9.73 4.30 3.96
C ALA A 15 -10.71 3.12 4.08
N ALA A 16 -11.96 3.28 3.63
CA ALA A 16 -12.94 2.20 3.59
C ALA A 16 -12.48 1.06 2.64
N GLY A 17 -11.97 1.41 1.45
CA GLY A 17 -11.40 0.44 0.52
C GLY A 17 -10.22 -0.33 1.12
N PHE A 18 -9.35 0.36 1.85
CA PHE A 18 -8.21 -0.28 2.50
C PHE A 18 -8.62 -1.19 3.67
N ALA A 19 -9.58 -0.77 4.50
CA ALA A 19 -10.06 -1.56 5.63
C ALA A 19 -10.75 -2.87 5.19
N THR A 20 -11.52 -2.83 4.10
CA THR A 20 -12.20 -4.02 3.57
C THR A 20 -11.25 -5.06 2.96
N LEU A 21 -10.02 -4.67 2.59
CA LEU A 21 -9.05 -5.56 1.97
C LEU A 21 -8.75 -6.80 2.83
N ALA A 22 -8.49 -6.62 4.12
CA ALA A 22 -8.16 -7.74 5.01
C ALA A 22 -9.34 -8.72 5.15
N ILE A 23 -10.57 -8.22 5.07
CA ILE A 23 -11.80 -9.02 5.08
C ILE A 23 -11.86 -9.89 3.81
N PHE A 24 -11.68 -9.29 2.63
CA PHE A 24 -11.66 -10.02 1.36
C PHE A 24 -10.55 -11.07 1.30
N VAL A 25 -9.36 -10.77 1.83
CA VAL A 25 -8.26 -11.74 1.89
C VAL A 25 -8.63 -12.95 2.76
N LYS A 26 -9.24 -12.74 3.93
CA LYS A 26 -9.72 -13.83 4.79
C LYS A 26 -10.80 -14.67 4.10
N TYR A 27 -11.73 -14.05 3.38
CA TYR A 27 -12.72 -14.77 2.56
C TYR A 27 -12.08 -15.59 1.45
N ALA A 28 -11.07 -15.04 0.74
CA ALA A 28 -10.36 -15.76 -0.31
C ALA A 28 -9.63 -17.00 0.25
N TYR A 29 -9.01 -16.87 1.43
CA TYR A 29 -8.39 -18.01 2.12
C TYR A 29 -9.42 -19.05 2.58
N ALA A 30 -10.60 -18.63 3.05
CA ALA A 30 -11.69 -19.55 3.36
C ALA A 30 -12.17 -20.33 2.11
N ALA A 31 -12.12 -19.71 0.94
CA ALA A 31 -12.37 -20.36 -0.36
C ALA A 31 -11.16 -21.17 -0.89
N SER A 32 -10.13 -21.42 -0.05
CA SER A 32 -8.92 -22.17 -0.41
C SER A 32 -8.12 -21.56 -1.57
N VAL A 33 -8.25 -20.25 -1.81
CA VAL A 33 -7.47 -19.54 -2.83
C VAL A 33 -6.06 -19.29 -2.31
N ASN A 34 -5.05 -19.62 -3.11
CA ASN A 34 -3.65 -19.33 -2.78
C ASN A 34 -3.38 -17.81 -2.77
N THR A 35 -2.57 -17.35 -1.82
CA THR A 35 -2.07 -15.96 -1.70
C THR A 35 -1.54 -15.42 -3.03
N VAL A 36 -0.73 -16.20 -3.76
CA VAL A 36 -0.15 -15.76 -5.03
C VAL A 36 -1.25 -15.49 -6.05
N THR A 37 -2.18 -16.43 -6.23
CA THR A 37 -3.31 -16.29 -7.17
C THR A 37 -4.17 -15.08 -6.86
N MET A 38 -4.48 -14.86 -5.57
CA MET A 38 -5.25 -13.70 -5.11
C MET A 38 -4.52 -12.38 -5.40
N LEU A 39 -3.22 -12.29 -5.09
CA LEU A 39 -2.41 -11.10 -5.35
C LEU A 39 -2.29 -10.82 -6.85
N THR A 40 -2.03 -11.86 -7.66
CA THR A 40 -1.95 -11.73 -9.11
C THR A 40 -3.26 -11.17 -9.68
N GLY A 41 -4.41 -11.71 -9.28
CA GLY A 41 -5.71 -11.19 -9.72
C GLY A 41 -5.92 -9.73 -9.33
N ARG A 42 -5.61 -9.37 -8.08
CA ARG A 42 -5.69 -8.00 -7.57
C ARG A 42 -4.80 -7.03 -8.36
N PHE A 43 -3.55 -7.39 -8.60
CA PHE A 43 -2.59 -6.55 -9.31
C PHE A 43 -2.90 -6.42 -10.79
N LEU A 44 -3.35 -7.49 -11.44
CA LEU A 44 -3.79 -7.44 -12.83
C LEU A 44 -4.99 -6.51 -12.99
N LEU A 45 -6.00 -6.64 -12.11
CA LEU A 45 -7.17 -5.76 -12.14
C LEU A 45 -6.78 -4.30 -11.89
N ALA A 46 -5.92 -4.04 -10.90
CA ALA A 46 -5.43 -2.69 -10.63
C ALA A 46 -4.63 -2.11 -11.82
N ALA A 47 -3.78 -2.92 -12.46
CA ALA A 47 -3.03 -2.51 -13.64
C ALA A 47 -3.96 -2.17 -14.81
N LEU A 48 -4.98 -2.98 -15.08
CA LEU A 48 -5.97 -2.72 -16.13
C LEU A 48 -6.74 -1.42 -15.88
N VAL A 49 -7.20 -1.20 -14.63
CA VAL A 49 -7.91 0.03 -14.26
C VAL A 49 -7.01 1.25 -14.40
N LEU A 50 -5.76 1.18 -13.94
CA LEU A 50 -4.81 2.29 -14.07
C LEU A 50 -4.48 2.59 -15.53
N TRP A 51 -4.26 1.57 -16.36
CA TRP A 51 -4.03 1.75 -17.80
C TRP A 51 -5.25 2.35 -18.50
N ALA A 52 -6.46 1.93 -18.15
CA ALA A 52 -7.69 2.54 -18.67
C ALA A 52 -7.75 4.04 -18.32
N VAL A 53 -7.38 4.42 -17.10
CA VAL A 53 -7.31 5.84 -16.69
C VAL A 53 -6.24 6.61 -17.47
N VAL A 54 -5.05 6.03 -17.67
CA VAL A 54 -3.97 6.64 -18.46
C VAL A 54 -4.41 6.91 -19.88
N ILE A 55 -5.05 5.93 -20.54
CA ILE A 55 -5.56 6.04 -21.90
C ILE A 55 -6.68 7.09 -21.96
N ALA A 56 -7.68 7.01 -21.06
CA ALA A 56 -8.82 7.92 -21.03
C ALA A 56 -8.40 9.39 -20.81
N ARG A 57 -7.39 9.61 -19.97
CA ARG A 57 -6.84 10.94 -19.67
C ARG A 57 -5.73 11.39 -20.63
N LYS A 58 -5.34 10.56 -21.59
CA LYS A 58 -4.26 10.80 -22.55
C LYS A 58 -2.96 11.26 -21.86
N ILE A 59 -2.63 10.64 -20.73
CA ILE A 59 -1.44 11.01 -19.94
C ILE A 59 -0.20 10.57 -20.73
N PRO A 60 0.79 11.45 -20.95
CA PRO A 60 2.01 11.07 -21.65
C PRO A 60 2.75 9.98 -20.87
N ILE A 61 3.10 8.90 -21.56
CA ILE A 61 3.83 7.79 -20.97
C ILE A 61 5.30 8.20 -20.86
N VAL A 62 5.86 8.12 -19.66
CA VAL A 62 7.27 8.39 -19.42
C VAL A 62 8.08 7.15 -19.84
N THR A 63 8.91 7.30 -20.88
CA THR A 63 9.70 6.19 -21.46
C THR A 63 11.16 6.18 -20.96
N ASP A 64 11.49 7.03 -20.00
CA ASP A 64 12.84 7.07 -19.43
C ASP A 64 13.18 5.71 -18.79
N LYS A 65 14.22 5.05 -19.32
CA LYS A 65 14.62 3.71 -18.90
C LYS A 65 14.98 3.66 -17.41
N LEU A 66 15.58 4.71 -16.86
CA LEU A 66 15.95 4.75 -15.44
C LEU A 66 14.70 4.86 -14.56
N ILE A 67 13.72 5.67 -14.96
CA ILE A 67 12.44 5.78 -14.25
C ILE A 67 11.69 4.44 -14.29
N VAL A 68 11.64 3.78 -15.45
CA VAL A 68 11.03 2.45 -15.59
C VAL A 68 11.72 1.42 -14.69
N ILE A 69 13.05 1.38 -14.67
CA ILE A 69 13.80 0.47 -13.78
C ILE A 69 13.48 0.75 -12.31
N LYS A 70 13.48 2.02 -11.88
CA LYS A 70 13.14 2.41 -10.51
C LYS A 70 11.72 1.98 -10.13
N LEU A 71 10.75 2.17 -11.02
CA LEU A 71 9.36 1.74 -10.81
C LEU A 71 9.26 0.21 -10.72
N CYS A 72 9.94 -0.52 -11.59
CA CYS A 72 9.99 -1.98 -11.55
C CYS A 72 10.61 -2.48 -10.24
N LEU A 73 11.73 -1.90 -9.80
CA LEU A 73 12.37 -2.24 -8.53
C LEU A 73 11.44 -1.96 -7.34
N MET A 74 10.78 -0.80 -7.32
CA MET A 74 9.84 -0.44 -6.26
C MET A 74 8.60 -1.37 -6.25
N GLY A 75 8.13 -1.80 -7.42
CA GLY A 75 7.03 -2.75 -7.55
C GLY A 75 7.40 -4.16 -7.08
N VAL A 76 8.53 -4.68 -7.55
CA VAL A 76 8.99 -6.06 -7.28
C VAL A 76 9.51 -6.20 -5.85
N PHE A 77 10.45 -5.35 -5.44
CA PHE A 77 11.10 -5.47 -4.13
C PHE A 77 10.37 -4.71 -3.02
N GLY A 78 9.70 -3.61 -3.35
CA GLY A 78 8.93 -2.85 -2.36
C GLY A 78 7.54 -3.44 -2.18
N TYR A 79 6.64 -3.15 -3.12
CA TYR A 79 5.20 -3.37 -2.91
C TYR A 79 4.78 -4.83 -2.97
N CYS A 80 5.38 -5.65 -3.86
CA CYS A 80 5.05 -7.06 -3.99
C CYS A 80 5.45 -7.84 -2.74
N VAL A 81 6.70 -7.70 -2.28
CA VAL A 81 7.18 -8.33 -1.04
C VAL A 81 6.32 -7.91 0.15
N MET A 82 6.06 -6.61 0.31
CA MET A 82 5.20 -6.10 1.38
C MET A 82 3.79 -6.71 1.31
N SER A 83 3.18 -6.75 0.12
CA SER A 83 1.83 -7.31 -0.06
C SER A 83 1.79 -8.81 0.22
N MET A 84 2.81 -9.57 -0.18
CA MET A 84 2.92 -10.98 0.13
C MET A 84 3.06 -11.20 1.64
N MET A 85 3.95 -10.48 2.31
CA MET A 85 4.13 -10.61 3.76
C MET A 85 2.86 -10.24 4.53
N PHE A 86 2.18 -9.16 4.14
CA PHE A 86 0.92 -8.76 4.76
C PHE A 86 -0.18 -9.82 4.56
N ALA A 87 -0.37 -10.29 3.33
CA ALA A 87 -1.37 -11.32 3.05
C ALA A 87 -1.05 -12.64 3.75
N SER A 88 0.22 -13.04 3.84
CA SER A 88 0.65 -14.21 4.60
C SER A 88 0.43 -14.03 6.10
N SER A 89 0.62 -12.82 6.64
CA SER A 89 0.33 -12.54 8.07
C SER A 89 -1.13 -12.81 8.42
N LEU A 90 -2.05 -12.56 7.48
CA LEU A 90 -3.48 -12.84 7.65
C LEU A 90 -3.79 -14.33 7.67
N TYR A 91 -2.87 -15.22 7.31
CA TYR A 91 -3.06 -16.64 7.55
C TYR A 91 -2.93 -16.97 9.04
N TYR A 92 -1.94 -16.37 9.71
CA TYR A 92 -1.57 -16.67 11.09
C TYR A 92 -2.25 -15.78 12.13
N LEU A 93 -2.61 -14.54 11.76
CA LEU A 93 -3.12 -13.53 12.68
C LEU A 93 -4.55 -13.10 12.33
N PRO A 94 -5.33 -12.62 13.32
CA PRO A 94 -6.56 -11.90 13.06
C PRO A 94 -6.31 -10.61 12.26
N ALA A 95 -7.28 -10.20 11.45
CA ALA A 95 -7.15 -9.01 10.60
C ALA A 95 -6.84 -7.73 11.38
N SER A 96 -7.44 -7.56 12.56
CA SER A 96 -7.19 -6.42 13.45
C SER A 96 -5.72 -6.35 13.91
N LEU A 97 -5.15 -7.49 14.32
CA LEU A 97 -3.77 -7.55 14.80
C LEU A 97 -2.76 -7.29 13.68
N SER A 98 -2.95 -7.89 12.50
CA SER A 98 -2.13 -7.58 11.32
C SER A 98 -2.19 -6.09 10.95
N ALA A 99 -3.36 -5.46 11.03
CA ALA A 99 -3.51 -4.03 10.74
C ALA A 99 -2.82 -3.15 11.80
N MET A 100 -2.91 -3.51 13.08
CA MET A 100 -2.21 -2.78 14.16
C MET A 100 -0.70 -2.83 13.99
N LEU A 101 -0.14 -4.00 13.63
CA LEU A 101 1.28 -4.14 13.32
C LEU A 101 1.68 -3.28 12.10
N LEU A 102 0.84 -3.23 11.07
CA LEU A 102 1.08 -2.36 9.93
C LEU A 102 1.06 -0.88 10.32
N TYR A 103 0.23 -0.48 11.28
CA TYR A 103 0.23 0.89 11.80
C TYR A 103 1.43 1.25 12.68
N ALA A 104 2.28 0.29 13.05
CA ALA A 104 3.61 0.57 13.61
C ALA A 104 4.62 1.02 12.53
N TYR A 105 4.30 0.85 11.24
CA TYR A 105 5.18 1.23 10.12
C TYR A 105 5.68 2.67 10.17
N PRO A 106 4.84 3.71 10.42
CA PRO A 106 5.31 5.08 10.51
C PRO A 106 6.36 5.25 11.60
N ALA A 107 6.18 4.61 12.76
CA ALA A 107 7.15 4.67 13.84
C ALA A 107 8.48 4.02 13.45
N LEU A 108 8.43 2.83 12.83
CA LEU A 108 9.62 2.14 12.33
C LEU A 108 10.36 2.98 11.28
N VAL A 109 9.64 3.57 10.33
CA VAL A 109 10.22 4.42 9.29
C VAL A 109 10.89 5.65 9.89
N SER A 110 10.26 6.31 10.87
CA SER A 110 10.85 7.48 11.53
C SER A 110 12.12 7.13 12.30
N ILE A 111 12.14 5.99 12.99
CA ILE A 111 13.35 5.51 13.69
C ILE A 111 14.48 5.22 12.70
N ILE A 112 14.17 4.55 11.58
CA ILE A 112 15.14 4.23 10.53
C ILE A 112 15.66 5.51 9.86
N ALA A 113 14.79 6.47 9.54
CA ALA A 113 15.19 7.75 8.93
C ALA A 113 16.12 8.54 9.85
N PHE A 114 15.87 8.52 11.16
CA PHE A 114 16.79 9.08 12.14
C PHE A 114 18.15 8.35 12.14
N ALA A 115 18.14 7.01 12.14
CA ALA A 115 19.37 6.22 12.15
C ALA A 115 20.23 6.42 10.88
N ILE A 116 19.59 6.65 9.73
CA ILE A 116 20.27 6.94 8.45
C ILE A 116 20.77 8.39 8.38
N GLY A 117 20.26 9.28 9.23
CA GLY A 117 20.62 10.70 9.24
C GLY A 117 19.83 11.56 8.26
N ASP A 118 18.75 11.02 7.67
CA ASP A 118 17.86 11.76 6.77
C ASP A 118 16.98 12.77 7.53
N GLU A 119 16.76 12.57 8.83
CA GLU A 119 16.00 13.50 9.68
C GLU A 119 16.76 13.91 10.96
N ILE A 120 16.69 15.19 11.33
CA ILE A 120 17.21 15.72 12.60
C ILE A 120 16.19 15.47 13.71
N PHE A 121 16.62 14.81 14.80
CA PHE A 121 15.77 14.53 15.95
C PHE A 121 15.34 15.82 16.64
N SER A 122 14.03 16.05 16.67
CA SER A 122 13.38 17.10 17.46
C SER A 122 12.63 16.42 18.60
N TRP A 123 12.83 16.88 19.84
CA TRP A 123 12.19 16.32 21.03
C TRP A 123 10.66 16.28 20.92
N ASN A 124 10.07 17.24 20.19
CA ASN A 124 8.64 17.29 19.92
C ASN A 124 8.16 16.16 18.98
N LYS A 125 9.03 15.64 18.11
CA LYS A 125 8.73 14.50 17.23
C LYS A 125 8.85 13.17 17.97
N GLY A 126 9.81 13.05 18.89
CA GLY A 126 10.03 11.82 19.66
C GLY A 126 8.89 11.44 20.60
N ILE A 127 8.15 12.45 21.12
CA ILE A 127 6.99 12.23 22.01
C ILE A 127 5.71 11.88 21.22
N LEU A 128 5.65 12.20 19.92
CA LEU A 128 4.50 11.95 19.05
C LEU A 128 4.61 10.62 18.28
N LEU A 129 5.74 9.91 18.40
CA LEU A 129 6.01 8.59 17.87
C LEU A 129 5.50 7.50 18.82
#